data_AF-A0A953Z9Z0-F1
#
_entry.id   AF-A0A953Z9Z0-F1
#
_cell.length_a   1.000
_cell.length_b   1.000
_cell.length_c   1.000
_cell.angle_alpha   90.00
_cell.angle_beta   90.00
_cell.angle_gamma   90.00
#
_symmetry.space_group_name_H-M   'P 1'
#
loop_
_entity.id
_entity.type
_entity.pdbx_description
1 polymer ?
#
loop_
_entity_poly.entity_id
_entity_poly.type
_entity_poly.pdbx_seq_one_letter_code
_entity_poly.pdbx_strand_id
1 'polypeptide(L)'
;CELFLAGSKAGMGLTLLRKKLGLRYRFKSCPLDASIVKGSHGLPASDPEDGPVLACDDASALPDAPSMMDVKALALRLMDL
;
A
#
# COMPACT_ATOMS: atom_id res chain seq x y z
N CYS A 1 -5.82 -4.06 -3.47
CA CYS A 1 -6.77 -4.24 -2.36
C CYS A 1 -6.61 -5.67 -1.87
N GLU A 2 -5.69 -5.87 -0.94
CA GLU A 2 -5.46 -7.18 -0.31
C GLU A 2 -6.77 -7.61 0.34
N LEU A 3 -7.30 -8.76 -0.05
CA LEU A 3 -8.51 -9.32 0.54
C LEU A 3 -8.16 -9.80 1.95
N PHE A 4 -8.33 -8.93 2.95
CA PHE A 4 -8.03 -9.26 4.34
C PHE A 4 -9.09 -10.23 4.89
N LEU A 5 -8.86 -11.53 4.71
CA LEU A 5 -9.75 -12.56 5.19
C LEU A 5 -9.56 -12.78 6.69
N ALA A 6 -10.66 -12.75 7.45
CA ALA A 6 -10.64 -13.08 8.87
C ALA A 6 -11.00 -14.54 9.16
N GLY A 7 -10.23 -15.14 10.07
CA GLY A 7 -10.47 -16.48 10.61
C GLY A 7 -9.28 -17.41 10.46
N SER A 8 -9.41 -18.64 10.97
CA SER A 8 -8.38 -19.67 10.80
C SER A 8 -8.28 -20.12 9.34
N LYS A 9 -7.08 -20.56 8.91
CA LYS A 9 -6.86 -21.10 7.56
C LYS A 9 -7.84 -22.23 7.21
N ALA A 10 -8.14 -23.08 8.18
CA ALA A 10 -9.10 -24.17 8.03
C ALA A 10 -10.53 -23.66 7.79
N GLY A 11 -10.99 -22.65 8.55
CA GLY A 11 -12.32 -22.06 8.37
C GLY A 11 -12.48 -21.38 7.00
N MET A 12 -11.42 -20.71 6.53
CA MET A 12 -11.38 -20.16 5.17
C MET A 12 -11.43 -21.24 4.10
N GLY A 13 -10.64 -22.31 4.28
CA GLY A 13 -10.65 -23.48 3.38
C GLY A 13 -12.05 -24.09 3.24
N LEU A 14 -12.77 -24.27 4.35
CA LEU A 14 -14.14 -24.77 4.33
C LEU A 14 -15.10 -23.81 3.61
N THR A 15 -14.93 -22.51 3.81
CA THR A 15 -15.75 -21.49 3.13
C THR A 15 -15.54 -21.53 1.62
N LEU A 16 -14.29 -21.67 1.17
CA LEU A 16 -13.93 -21.82 -0.25
C LEU A 16 -14.46 -23.14 -0.83
N LEU A 17 -14.41 -24.23 -0.07
CA LEU A 17 -14.99 -25.51 -0.48
C LEU A 17 -16.50 -25.41 -0.69
N ARG A 18 -17.22 -24.77 0.24
CA ARG A 18 -18.68 -24.51 0.11
C ARG A 18 -18.99 -23.68 -1.13
N LYS A 19 -18.17 -22.65 -1.43
CA LYS A 19 -18.27 -21.87 -2.67
C LYS A 19 -18.10 -22.77 -3.90
N LYS A 20 -17.07 -23.62 -3.91
CA LYS A 20 -16.77 -24.53 -5.04
C LYS A 20 -17.90 -25.54 -5.28
N LEU A 21 -18.59 -25.97 -4.22
CA LEU A 21 -19.72 -26.89 -4.27
C LEU A 21 -21.07 -26.21 -4.57
N GLY A 22 -21.11 -24.89 -4.77
CA GLY A 22 -22.35 -24.15 -5.07
C GLY A 22 -23.30 -24.00 -3.87
N LEU A 23 -22.83 -24.30 -2.66
CA LEU A 23 -23.63 -24.15 -1.44
C LEU A 23 -23.79 -22.68 -1.09
N ARG A 24 -24.87 -22.33 -0.38
CA ARG A 24 -25.00 -20.98 0.20
C ARG A 24 -23.98 -20.81 1.34
N TYR A 25 -23.25 -19.70 1.30
CA TYR A 25 -22.21 -19.36 2.27
C TYR A 25 -22.16 -17.85 2.52
N ARG A 26 -21.46 -17.45 3.58
CA ARG A 26 -21.10 -16.05 3.86
C ARG A 26 -19.60 -15.90 3.77
N PHE A 27 -19.14 -14.96 2.95
CA PHE A 27 -17.72 -14.65 2.79
C PHE A 27 -17.39 -13.39 3.59
N LYS A 28 -16.46 -13.47 4.54
CA LYS A 28 -16.06 -12.32 5.36
C LYS A 28 -14.93 -11.56 4.66
N SER A 29 -15.28 -10.73 3.67
CA SER A 29 -14.32 -9.93 2.90
C SER A 29 -13.83 -8.67 3.60
N CYS A 30 -14.61 -8.13 4.55
CA CYS A 30 -14.28 -6.95 5.33
C CYS A 30 -14.51 -7.26 6.82
N PRO A 31 -13.48 -7.73 7.53
CA PRO A 31 -13.60 -8.03 8.95
C PRO A 31 -13.54 -6.77 9.82
N LEU A 32 -14.09 -6.87 11.02
CA LEU A 32 -14.20 -5.77 11.98
C LEU A 32 -12.89 -5.50 12.75
N ASP A 33 -11.96 -6.45 12.71
CA ASP A 33 -10.64 -6.30 13.31
C ASP A 33 -9.67 -5.72 12.27
N ALA A 34 -9.26 -4.47 12.48
CA ALA A 34 -8.33 -3.77 11.60
C ALA A 34 -6.87 -4.24 11.75
N SER A 35 -6.52 -4.98 12.81
CA SER A 35 -5.13 -5.41 13.08
C SER A 35 -4.58 -6.41 12.06
N ILE A 36 -5.43 -7.02 11.25
CA ILE A 36 -5.02 -7.93 10.17
C ILE A 36 -4.43 -7.18 8.96
N VAL A 37 -4.64 -5.86 8.88
CA VAL A 37 -4.02 -5.00 7.87
C VAL A 37 -2.57 -4.78 8.28
N LYS A 38 -1.64 -5.44 7.58
CA LYS A 38 -0.20 -5.35 7.85
C LYS A 38 0.52 -4.23 7.08
N GLY A 39 -0.20 -3.58 6.18
CA GLY A 39 0.29 -2.52 5.34
C GLY A 39 -0.86 -1.95 4.54
N SER A 40 -0.89 -0.63 4.43
CA SER A 40 -1.81 0.12 3.58
C SER A 40 -1.01 1.17 2.83
N HIS A 41 -1.61 1.80 1.84
CA HIS A 41 -0.98 2.83 1.02
C HIS A 41 -1.86 4.07 0.96
N GLY A 42 -1.28 5.19 0.53
CA GLY A 42 -2.01 6.42 0.22
C GLY A 42 -2.07 7.45 1.36
N LEU A 43 -1.66 7.09 2.57
CA LEU A 43 -1.34 8.09 3.59
C LEU A 43 0.16 8.44 3.51
N PRO A 44 0.55 9.71 3.63
CA PRO A 44 1.96 10.07 3.81
C PRO A 44 2.56 9.37 5.03
N ALA A 45 3.84 9.00 4.91
CA ALA A 45 4.59 8.46 6.04
C ALA A 45 4.59 9.48 7.19
N SER A 46 4.36 9.00 8.41
CA SER A 46 4.33 9.86 9.61
C SER A 46 5.75 10.22 10.05
N ASP A 47 6.70 9.31 9.85
CA ASP A 47 8.14 9.55 9.97
C ASP A 47 8.70 9.85 8.57
N PRO A 48 9.43 10.96 8.38
CA PRO A 48 10.13 11.25 7.12
C PRO A 48 11.07 10.13 6.64
N GLU A 49 11.69 9.38 7.56
CA GLU A 49 12.63 8.30 7.23
C GLU A 49 11.93 7.05 6.66
N ASP A 50 10.63 6.88 6.94
CA ASP A 50 9.77 5.84 6.35
C ASP A 50 9.16 6.28 5.00
N GLY A 51 9.55 7.46 4.52
CA GLY A 51 9.08 8.07 3.29
C GLY A 51 9.70 7.49 2.01
N PRO A 52 9.21 7.93 0.83
CA PRO A 52 9.82 7.57 -0.44
C PRO A 52 11.21 8.19 -0.59
N VAL A 53 12.09 7.48 -1.30
CA VAL A 53 13.46 7.92 -1.57
C VAL A 53 13.55 8.65 -2.91
N LEU A 54 14.24 9.79 -2.95
CA LEU A 54 14.66 10.48 -4.16
C LEU A 54 16.18 10.35 -4.31
N ALA A 55 16.64 9.84 -5.45
CA ALA A 55 18.06 9.67 -5.76
C ALA A 55 18.43 10.40 -7.05
N CYS A 56 19.57 11.08 -7.03
CA CYS A 56 20.14 11.80 -8.16
C CYS A 56 21.67 11.68 -8.10
N ASP A 57 22.33 11.60 -9.27
CA ASP A 57 23.79 11.53 -9.36
C ASP A 57 24.45 12.84 -8.90
N ASP A 58 23.78 13.98 -9.11
CA ASP A 58 24.22 15.30 -8.64
C ASP A 58 23.37 15.73 -7.42
N ALA A 59 23.94 15.54 -6.23
CA ALA A 59 23.29 15.93 -4.98
C ALA A 59 23.01 17.44 -4.89
N SER A 60 23.82 18.29 -5.54
CA SER A 60 23.60 19.74 -5.55
C SER A 60 22.35 20.15 -6.34
N ALA A 61 21.88 19.24 -7.19
CA ALA A 61 20.67 19.43 -7.97
C ALA A 61 19.40 19.03 -7.21
N LEU A 62 19.47 18.55 -5.96
CA LEU A 62 18.28 18.24 -5.15
C LEU A 62 18.10 19.23 -3.99
N PRO A 63 16.86 19.57 -3.61
CA PRO A 63 16.61 20.31 -2.37
C PRO A 63 16.86 19.42 -1.14
N ASP A 64 17.18 20.03 0.00
CA ASP A 64 17.50 19.31 1.25
C ASP A 64 16.32 18.45 1.78
N ALA A 65 15.08 18.89 1.54
CA ALA A 65 13.87 18.20 1.97
C ALA A 65 12.78 18.27 0.88
N PRO A 66 12.83 17.40 -0.14
CA PRO A 66 11.86 17.40 -1.23
C PRO A 66 10.48 16.94 -0.77
N SER A 67 9.43 17.69 -1.15
CA SER A 67 8.06 17.21 -1.05
C SER A 67 7.75 16.21 -2.17
N MET A 68 6.84 15.26 -1.92
CA MET A 68 6.32 14.39 -2.98
C MET A 68 5.69 15.16 -4.15
N MET A 69 5.26 16.41 -3.93
CA MET A 69 4.68 17.25 -4.98
C MET A 69 5.74 17.90 -5.89
N ASP A 70 7.00 17.91 -5.48
CA ASP A 70 8.07 18.63 -6.18
C ASP A 70 8.59 17.88 -7.41
N VAL A 71 8.27 16.58 -7.54
CA VAL A 71 8.81 15.68 -8.57
C VAL A 71 8.67 16.27 -9.97
N LYS A 72 7.52 16.86 -10.31
CA LYS A 72 7.30 17.46 -11.64
C LYS A 72 8.23 18.65 -11.87
N ALA A 73 8.27 19.60 -10.94
CA ALA A 73 9.08 20.81 -11.06
C ALA A 73 10.57 20.47 -11.11
N LEU A 74 10.99 19.50 -10.30
CA LEU A 74 12.36 19.02 -10.26
C LEU A 74 12.74 18.33 -11.58
N ALA A 75 11.87 17.46 -12.11
CA ALA A 75 12.09 16.80 -13.39
C ALA A 75 12.23 17.80 -14.55
N LEU A 76 11.38 18.81 -14.62
CA LEU A 76 11.47 19.84 -15.67
C LEU A 76 12.77 20.64 -15.58
N ARG A 77 13.14 21.08 -14.36
CA ARG A 77 14.39 21.81 -14.14
C ARG A 77 15.62 20.99 -14.52
N LEU A 78 15.65 19.69 -14.19
CA LEU A 78 16.77 18.81 -14.54
C LEU A 78 16.85 18.50 -16.04
N MET A 79 15.76 18.70 -16.78
CA MET A 79 15.70 18.52 -18.23
C MET A 79 15.90 19.83 -19.00
N ASP A 80 16.20 20.94 -18.31
CA ASP A 80 16.24 22.29 -18.88
C ASP A 80 14.94 22.69 -19.59
N LEU A 81 13.78 22.29 -19.04
CA LEU A 81 12.43 22.56 -19.54
C LEU A 81 11.64 23.54 -18.65
#